data_AF-A0AAW1BKR4-F1
#
_entry.id   AF-A0AAW1BKR4-F1
#
_cell.length_a   1.000
_cell.length_b   1.000
_cell.length_c   1.000
_cell.angle_alpha   90.00
_cell.angle_beta   90.00
_cell.angle_gamma   90.00
#
_symmetry.space_group_name_H-M   'P 1'
#
loop_
_entity.id
_entity.type
_entity.pdbx_description
1 polymer ?
#
loop_
_entity_poly.entity_id
_entity_poly.type
_entity_poly.pdbx_seq_one_letter_code
_entity_poly.pdbx_strand_id
1 'polypeptide(L)'
;MSLSRGCDSLAQTQRTRLQHRRARINQQINKEMRMRTGAENLFRATRNHKVKETVALELSYVNSNLQLLKEELEELNSCVEVYQNDSDSVSVPMIPLGLKETKELDWASPLKAVIKDHYNEEEDSYKEELKALVDLRQAMRAPSRNKAGLELLTEYYSQLHFLDNRFFSPSNNLGLFFHWYDSLTGVPSHQRALAFEKGSVLFNIGALHTQIAARQDRTTLQGVDCAIEAFQKASGTAPILPFHLGEGGLVL
;
A
#
# COMPACT_ATOMS: atom_id res chain seq x y z
N MET A 1 -24.91 -8.14 9.18
CA MET A 1 -23.45 -7.96 9.03
C MET A 1 -23.18 -6.46 9.02
N SER A 2 -22.52 -5.95 10.05
CA SER A 2 -22.14 -4.53 10.13
C SER A 2 -21.09 -4.23 9.08
N LEU A 3 -21.40 -3.37 8.11
CA LEU A 3 -20.42 -2.80 7.18
C LEU A 3 -19.30 -2.16 8.02
N SER A 4 -18.12 -2.79 8.02
CA SER A 4 -16.90 -2.27 8.64
C SER A 4 -16.51 -0.97 7.94
N ARG A 5 -17.01 0.17 8.44
CA ARG A 5 -16.70 1.49 7.89
C ARG A 5 -15.22 1.81 8.17
N GLY A 6 -14.47 2.15 7.12
CA GLY A 6 -13.13 2.72 7.25
C GLY A 6 -13.14 4.02 8.06
N CYS A 7 -11.94 4.54 8.38
CA CYS A 7 -11.83 5.82 9.09
C CYS A 7 -12.39 6.96 8.23
N ASP A 8 -13.11 7.91 8.86
CA ASP A 8 -13.74 9.03 8.18
C ASP A 8 -12.69 9.88 7.43
N SER A 9 -12.81 9.95 6.10
CA SER A 9 -11.83 10.63 5.23
C SER A 9 -11.68 12.13 5.54
N LEU A 10 -12.67 12.73 6.19
CA LEU A 10 -12.71 14.16 6.54
C LEU A 10 -12.15 14.47 7.93
N ALA A 11 -11.96 13.45 8.79
CA ALA A 11 -11.30 13.62 10.08
C ALA A 11 -9.78 13.66 9.88
N GLN A 12 -9.26 14.83 9.47
CA GLN A 12 -7.81 15.04 9.31
C GLN A 12 -7.11 15.08 10.66
N THR A 13 -6.83 13.91 11.23
CA THR A 13 -5.81 13.79 12.28
C THR A 13 -4.47 14.25 11.71
N GLN A 14 -3.53 14.72 12.56
CA GLN A 14 -2.16 15.05 12.14
C GLN A 14 -1.52 13.90 11.33
N ARG A 15 -1.91 12.66 11.64
CA ARG A 15 -1.47 11.43 10.98
C ARG A 15 -2.02 11.29 9.56
N THR A 16 -3.32 11.55 9.38
CA THR A 16 -3.97 11.58 8.06
C THR A 16 -3.36 12.65 7.16
N ARG A 17 -3.01 13.82 7.73
CA ARG A 17 -2.30 14.89 7.00
C ARG A 17 -0.91 14.46 6.53
N LEU A 18 -0.14 13.81 7.40
CA LEU A 18 1.17 13.28 7.05
C LEU A 18 1.07 12.22 5.94
N GLN A 19 0.08 11.34 6.00
CA GLN A 19 -0.16 10.37 4.93
C GLN A 19 -0.54 11.04 3.61
N HIS A 20 -1.47 12.00 3.60
CA HIS A 20 -1.81 12.74 2.38
C HIS A 20 -0.60 13.48 1.81
N ARG A 21 0.27 14.03 2.67
CA ARG A 21 1.51 14.69 2.24
C ARG A 21 2.49 13.68 1.61
N ARG A 22 2.71 12.52 2.25
CA ARG A 22 3.51 11.41 1.69
C ARG A 22 2.96 10.95 0.33
N ALA A 23 1.65 10.73 0.23
CA ALA A 23 1.00 10.34 -1.02
C ALA A 23 1.19 11.40 -2.12
N ARG A 24 1.07 12.70 -1.80
CA ARG A 24 1.31 13.80 -2.74
C ARG A 24 2.75 13.84 -3.22
N ILE A 25 3.73 13.71 -2.31
CA ILE A 25 5.16 13.68 -2.66
C ILE A 25 5.45 12.46 -3.54
N ASN A 26 4.92 11.29 -3.20
CA ASN A 26 5.06 10.08 -4.02
C ASN A 26 4.49 10.27 -5.43
N GLN A 27 3.34 10.95 -5.58
CA GLN A 27 2.80 11.28 -6.90
C GLN A 27 3.74 12.21 -7.70
N GLN A 28 4.35 13.19 -7.04
CA GLN A 28 5.33 14.10 -7.65
C GLN A 28 6.61 13.35 -8.05
N ILE A 29 7.19 12.53 -7.18
CA ILE A 29 8.36 11.68 -7.49
C ILE A 29 8.08 10.83 -8.73
N ASN A 30 6.92 10.20 -8.80
CA ASN A 30 6.55 9.36 -9.94
C ASN A 30 6.34 10.16 -11.24
N LYS A 31 5.93 11.43 -11.14
CA LYS A 31 5.86 12.33 -12.29
C LYS A 31 7.27 12.70 -12.75
N GLU A 32 8.13 13.13 -11.84
CA GLU A 32 9.51 13.52 -12.14
C GLU A 32 10.34 12.35 -12.69
N MET A 33 10.21 11.14 -12.14
CA MET A 33 10.86 9.93 -12.65
C MET A 33 10.46 9.66 -14.11
N ARG A 34 9.17 9.80 -14.46
CA ARG A 34 8.70 9.64 -15.84
C ARG A 34 9.25 10.72 -16.77
N MET A 35 9.31 11.97 -16.30
CA MET A 35 9.91 13.06 -17.07
C MET A 35 11.41 12.82 -17.29
N ARG A 36 12.13 12.32 -16.27
CA ARG A 36 13.55 11.95 -16.40
C ARG A 36 13.74 10.88 -17.47
N THR A 37 12.99 9.79 -17.41
CA THR A 37 13.08 8.72 -18.43
C THR A 37 12.76 9.24 -19.83
N GLY A 38 11.75 10.11 -19.97
CA GLY A 38 11.43 10.76 -21.24
C GLY A 38 12.57 11.63 -21.78
N ALA A 39 13.17 12.45 -20.91
CA ALA A 39 14.30 13.30 -21.25
C ALA A 39 15.56 12.49 -21.62
N GLU A 40 15.87 11.42 -20.86
CA GLU A 40 16.97 10.50 -21.16
C GLU A 40 16.81 9.84 -22.54
N ASN A 41 15.60 9.40 -22.86
CA ASN A 41 15.30 8.81 -24.17
C ASN A 41 15.46 9.83 -25.29
N LEU A 42 14.96 11.06 -25.11
CA LEU A 42 15.09 12.15 -26.10
C LEU A 42 16.56 12.55 -26.30
N PHE A 43 17.33 12.64 -25.22
CA PHE A 43 18.77 12.94 -25.25
C PHE A 43 19.55 11.90 -26.06
N ARG A 44 19.19 10.62 -25.90
CA ARG A 44 19.79 9.50 -26.65
C ARG A 44 19.37 9.49 -28.12
N ALA A 45 18.10 9.81 -28.41
CA ALA A 45 17.56 9.77 -29.77
C ALA A 45 17.97 10.97 -30.63
N THR A 46 18.21 12.13 -30.02
CA THR A 46 18.43 13.38 -30.75
C THR A 46 19.88 13.55 -31.20
N ARG A 47 20.08 13.88 -32.48
CA ARG A 47 21.39 14.24 -33.07
C ARG A 47 21.63 15.75 -33.16
N ASN A 48 20.60 16.57 -32.88
CA ASN A 48 20.70 18.02 -32.88
C ASN A 48 21.37 18.52 -31.59
N HIS A 49 22.49 19.22 -31.73
CA HIS A 49 23.30 19.68 -30.60
C HIS A 49 22.56 20.65 -29.67
N LYS A 50 21.79 21.60 -30.22
CA LYS A 50 21.03 22.58 -29.41
C LYS A 50 19.97 21.90 -28.56
N VAL A 51 19.22 20.98 -29.15
CA VAL A 51 18.21 20.19 -28.43
C VAL A 51 18.87 19.32 -27.36
N LYS A 52 20.05 18.78 -27.64
CA LYS A 52 20.81 17.98 -26.69
C LYS A 52 21.26 18.79 -25.47
N GLU A 53 21.72 20.03 -25.65
CA GLU A 53 22.05 20.96 -24.55
C GLU A 53 20.81 21.33 -23.73
N THR A 54 19.70 21.67 -24.38
CA THR A 54 18.43 21.96 -23.67
C THR A 54 17.98 20.76 -22.84
N VAL A 55 17.99 19.55 -23.42
CA VAL A 55 17.59 18.33 -22.71
C VAL A 55 18.54 18.01 -21.56
N ALA A 56 19.84 18.29 -21.67
CA ALA A 56 20.78 18.11 -20.57
C ALA A 56 20.46 19.02 -19.37
N LEU A 57 20.14 20.30 -19.63
CA LEU A 57 19.72 21.24 -18.60
C LEU A 57 18.43 20.80 -17.91
N GLU A 58 17.43 20.38 -18.68
CA GLU A 58 16.18 19.83 -18.15
C GLU A 58 16.42 18.57 -17.31
N LEU A 59 17.32 17.68 -17.75
CA LEU A 59 17.72 16.49 -16.98
C LEU A 59 18.34 16.86 -15.63
N SER A 60 19.20 17.88 -15.60
CA SER A 60 19.76 18.40 -14.36
C SER A 60 18.66 18.94 -13.44
N TYR A 61 17.70 19.70 -13.96
CA TYR A 61 16.59 20.25 -13.20
C TYR A 61 15.69 19.16 -12.61
N VAL A 62 15.29 18.18 -13.43
CA VAL A 62 14.48 17.04 -12.98
C VAL A 62 15.21 16.22 -11.91
N ASN A 63 16.53 16.03 -12.04
CA ASN A 63 17.32 15.33 -11.03
C ASN A 63 17.36 16.10 -9.70
N SER A 64 17.54 17.42 -9.71
CA SER A 64 17.49 18.24 -8.51
C SER A 64 16.11 18.19 -7.84
N ASN A 65 15.03 18.28 -8.60
CA ASN A 65 13.67 18.14 -8.05
C ASN A 65 13.42 16.76 -7.45
N LEU A 66 13.88 15.69 -8.11
CA LEU A 66 13.79 14.33 -7.57
C LEU A 66 14.51 14.19 -6.25
N GLN A 67 15.67 14.83 -6.10
CA GLN A 67 16.43 14.81 -4.86
C GLN A 67 15.65 15.50 -3.74
N LEU A 68 15.16 16.73 -3.97
CA LEU A 68 14.38 17.47 -2.98
C LEU A 68 13.12 16.72 -2.52
N LEU A 69 12.39 16.12 -3.46
CA LEU A 69 11.20 15.34 -3.13
C LEU A 69 11.51 14.08 -2.33
N LYS A 70 12.67 13.44 -2.58
CA LYS A 70 13.12 12.29 -1.79
C LYS A 70 13.54 12.69 -0.39
N GLU A 71 14.26 13.79 -0.24
CA GLU A 71 14.63 14.34 1.06
C GLU A 71 13.37 14.71 1.88
N GLU A 72 12.37 15.36 1.27
CA GLU A 72 11.09 15.65 1.93
C GLU A 72 10.35 14.36 2.34
N LEU A 73 10.42 13.31 1.51
CA LEU A 73 9.84 12.00 1.84
C LEU A 73 10.55 11.33 3.02
N GLU A 74 11.89 11.37 3.04
CA GLU A 74 12.71 10.84 4.13
C GLU A 74 12.43 11.56 5.45
N GLU A 75 12.33 12.89 5.43
CA GLU A 75 11.95 13.70 6.59
C GLU A 75 10.57 13.27 7.13
N LEU A 76 9.58 13.12 6.25
CA LEU A 76 8.26 12.64 6.67
C LEU A 76 8.28 11.23 7.22
N ASN A 77 9.13 10.34 6.69
CA ASN A 77 9.27 8.96 7.17
C ASN A 77 9.99 8.90 8.53
N SER A 78 10.87 9.86 8.83
CA SER A 78 11.54 10.01 10.12
C SER A 78 10.61 10.45 11.26
N CYS A 79 9.41 10.97 10.94
CA CYS A 79 8.43 11.42 11.93
C CYS A 79 7.79 10.22 12.65
N VAL A 80 8.43 9.78 13.73
CA VAL A 80 8.02 8.63 14.57
C VAL A 80 7.11 9.05 15.73
N GLU A 81 7.18 10.30 16.17
CA GLU A 81 6.41 10.84 17.32
C GLU A 81 4.91 10.60 17.19
N VAL A 82 4.40 10.68 15.96
CA VAL A 82 3.00 10.48 15.63
C VAL A 82 2.51 9.08 16.02
N TYR A 83 3.40 8.10 16.17
CA TYR A 83 3.05 6.74 16.54
C TYR A 83 3.36 6.39 17.98
N GLN A 84 4.01 7.28 18.74
CA GLN A 84 4.33 7.04 20.14
C GLN A 84 3.13 7.38 21.04
N ASN A 85 3.20 6.91 22.28
CA ASN A 85 2.29 7.33 23.34
C ASN A 85 2.72 8.70 23.90
N ASP A 86 1.77 9.54 24.30
CA ASP A 86 2.01 10.90 24.84
C ASP A 86 2.49 10.88 26.31
N SER A 87 3.00 9.75 26.81
CA SER A 87 3.42 9.59 28.20
C SER A 87 4.77 10.27 28.47
N ASP A 88 4.82 11.21 29.40
CA ASP A 88 6.03 11.96 29.83
C ASP A 88 7.12 11.09 30.49
N SER A 89 6.82 9.82 30.79
CA SER A 89 7.81 8.88 31.31
C SER A 89 8.80 8.47 30.23
N VAL A 90 10.10 8.52 30.52
CA VAL A 90 11.19 8.09 29.63
C VAL A 90 10.99 6.62 29.24
N SER A 91 10.35 6.38 28.09
CA SER A 91 10.23 5.08 27.46
C SER A 91 10.95 5.14 26.13
N VAL A 92 11.81 4.17 25.85
CA VAL A 92 12.56 4.10 24.58
C VAL A 92 11.57 4.09 23.41
N PRO A 93 11.63 5.02 22.44
CA PRO A 93 10.69 5.05 21.33
C PRO A 93 10.75 3.75 20.54
N MET A 94 9.60 3.23 20.13
CA MET A 94 9.54 2.03 19.27
C MET A 94 9.45 2.43 17.82
N ILE A 95 9.96 1.57 16.93
CA ILE A 95 9.96 1.81 15.49
C ILE A 95 8.74 1.10 14.86
N PRO A 96 7.70 1.84 14.46
CA PRO A 96 6.60 1.29 13.68
C PRO A 96 6.93 1.27 12.18
N LEU A 97 6.29 0.35 11.45
CA LEU A 97 6.32 0.34 9.99
C LEU A 97 5.17 1.19 9.42
N GLY A 98 5.45 1.87 8.31
CA GLY A 98 4.43 2.54 7.50
C GLY A 98 3.53 1.53 6.79
N LEU A 99 2.28 1.90 6.53
CA LEU A 99 1.40 1.13 5.65
C LEU A 99 1.78 1.41 4.19
N LYS A 100 1.79 0.36 3.36
CA LYS A 100 1.81 0.49 1.90
C LYS A 100 0.50 1.11 1.41
N GLU A 101 0.58 1.84 0.32
CA GLU A 101 -0.57 2.48 -0.31
C GLU A 101 -0.93 1.77 -1.61
N THR A 102 -2.20 1.84 -2.01
CA THR A 102 -2.68 1.25 -3.27
C THR A 102 -3.66 2.19 -3.98
N LYS A 103 -3.73 2.05 -5.31
CA LYS A 103 -4.69 2.77 -6.16
C LYS A 103 -6.04 2.07 -6.18
N GLU A 104 -7.04 2.81 -6.66
CA GLU A 104 -8.32 2.23 -7.03
C GLU A 104 -8.12 1.14 -8.09
N LEU A 105 -8.91 0.08 -7.94
CA LEU A 105 -8.88 -1.09 -8.80
C LEU A 105 -10.33 -1.45 -9.12
N ASP A 106 -10.61 -1.65 -10.40
CA ASP A 106 -11.91 -2.13 -10.83
C ASP A 106 -11.95 -3.66 -10.80
N TRP A 107 -12.54 -4.20 -9.72
CA TRP A 107 -12.85 -5.63 -9.62
C TRP A 107 -14.08 -6.03 -10.43
N ALA A 108 -15.03 -5.11 -10.65
CA ALA A 108 -16.35 -5.44 -11.14
C ALA A 108 -16.30 -5.84 -12.62
N SER A 109 -15.63 -5.06 -13.47
CA SER A 109 -15.63 -5.32 -14.91
C SER A 109 -15.00 -6.68 -15.27
N PRO A 110 -13.82 -7.05 -14.75
CA PRO A 110 -13.19 -8.32 -15.11
C PRO A 110 -13.92 -9.55 -14.55
N LEU A 111 -14.48 -9.44 -13.34
CA LEU A 111 -15.23 -10.55 -12.74
C LEU A 111 -16.55 -10.80 -13.48
N LYS A 112 -17.26 -9.75 -13.90
CA LYS A 112 -18.48 -9.88 -14.72
C LYS A 112 -18.21 -10.60 -16.04
N ALA A 113 -17.13 -10.22 -16.74
CA ALA A 113 -16.73 -10.87 -17.98
C ALA A 113 -16.50 -12.37 -17.77
N VAL A 114 -15.78 -12.77 -16.71
CA VAL A 114 -15.55 -14.20 -16.42
C VAL A 114 -16.81 -14.94 -16.00
N ILE A 115 -17.70 -14.32 -15.22
CA ILE A 115 -18.98 -14.95 -14.83
C ILE A 115 -19.80 -15.28 -16.07
N LYS A 116 -19.90 -14.33 -17.01
CA LYS A 116 -20.60 -14.54 -18.27
C LYS A 116 -19.92 -15.57 -19.17
N ASP A 117 -18.62 -15.44 -19.38
CA ASP A 117 -17.92 -16.26 -20.37
C ASP A 117 -17.69 -17.70 -19.89
N HIS A 118 -17.41 -17.90 -18.60
CA HIS A 118 -17.06 -19.22 -18.05
C HIS A 118 -18.24 -19.94 -17.39
N TYR A 119 -19.15 -19.20 -16.75
CA TYR A 119 -20.31 -19.80 -16.04
C TYR A 119 -21.62 -19.64 -16.79
N ASN A 120 -21.66 -18.81 -17.85
CA ASN A 120 -22.87 -18.54 -18.63
C ASN A 120 -24.05 -18.05 -17.75
N GLU A 121 -23.71 -17.31 -16.70
CA GLU A 121 -24.64 -16.71 -15.73
C GLU A 121 -24.84 -15.22 -16.04
N GLU A 122 -25.97 -14.67 -15.59
CA GLU A 122 -26.30 -13.27 -15.79
C GLU A 122 -25.47 -12.37 -14.85
N GLU A 123 -24.70 -11.44 -15.43
CA GLU A 123 -23.79 -10.52 -14.71
C GLU A 123 -24.50 -9.72 -13.60
N ASP A 124 -25.79 -9.46 -13.77
CA ASP A 124 -26.61 -8.67 -12.87
C ASP A 124 -26.95 -9.38 -11.56
N SER A 125 -26.85 -10.71 -11.53
CA SER A 125 -27.18 -11.53 -10.35
C SER A 125 -26.19 -11.35 -9.20
N TYR A 126 -24.96 -10.89 -9.49
CA TYR A 126 -23.87 -10.74 -8.51
C TYR A 126 -23.50 -9.28 -8.22
N LYS A 127 -24.38 -8.33 -8.58
CA LYS A 127 -24.11 -6.89 -8.44
C LYS A 127 -23.81 -6.47 -7.00
N GLU A 128 -24.55 -7.01 -6.03
CA GLU A 128 -24.40 -6.64 -4.62
C GLU A 128 -23.11 -7.20 -4.02
N GLU A 129 -22.74 -8.42 -4.36
CA GLU A 129 -21.49 -9.06 -3.93
C GLU A 129 -20.26 -8.36 -4.52
N LEU A 130 -20.32 -8.01 -5.81
CA LEU A 130 -19.26 -7.24 -6.47
C LEU A 130 -19.11 -5.86 -5.85
N LYS A 131 -20.23 -5.20 -5.55
CA LYS A 131 -20.23 -3.91 -4.86
C LYS A 131 -19.61 -4.03 -3.47
N ALA A 132 -19.98 -5.05 -2.69
CA ALA A 132 -19.41 -5.30 -1.38
C ALA A 132 -17.90 -5.52 -1.44
N LEU A 133 -17.39 -6.25 -2.45
CA LEU A 133 -15.96 -6.44 -2.67
C LEU A 133 -15.24 -5.13 -3.00
N VAL A 134 -15.81 -4.31 -3.88
CA VAL A 134 -15.25 -3.00 -4.26
C VAL A 134 -15.23 -2.05 -3.07
N ASP A 135 -16.33 -1.99 -2.31
CA ASP A 135 -16.45 -1.15 -1.12
C ASP A 135 -15.48 -1.60 -0.02
N LEU A 136 -15.32 -2.92 0.19
CA LEU A 136 -14.35 -3.48 1.13
C LEU A 136 -12.91 -3.11 0.75
N ARG A 137 -12.56 -3.25 -0.55
CA ARG A 137 -11.26 -2.79 -1.06
C ARG A 137 -11.09 -1.29 -0.85
N GLN A 138 -12.13 -0.49 -1.08
CA GLN A 138 -12.00 0.95 -0.91
C GLN A 138 -11.80 1.32 0.56
N ALA A 139 -12.52 0.69 1.47
CA ALA A 139 -12.39 0.89 2.91
C ALA A 139 -10.98 0.52 3.41
N MET A 140 -10.42 -0.59 2.92
CA MET A 140 -9.11 -1.08 3.38
C MET A 140 -7.95 -0.14 3.04
N ARG A 141 -8.12 0.78 2.07
CA ARG A 141 -7.09 1.76 1.69
C ARG A 141 -6.82 2.76 2.81
N ALA A 142 -7.80 2.95 3.70
CA ALA A 142 -7.71 3.82 4.87
C ALA A 142 -8.16 3.10 6.16
N PRO A 143 -7.44 2.04 6.58
CA PRO A 143 -7.86 1.24 7.73
C PRO A 143 -7.64 2.03 9.03
N SER A 144 -8.51 1.87 10.02
CA SER A 144 -8.30 2.50 11.34
C SER A 144 -7.09 1.88 12.06
N ARG A 145 -6.41 2.66 12.92
CA ARG A 145 -5.16 2.21 13.59
C ARG A 145 -5.46 1.54 14.92
N ASN A 146 -6.33 0.54 14.85
CA ASN A 146 -6.86 -0.21 15.98
C ASN A 146 -7.31 -1.60 15.51
N LYS A 147 -7.92 -2.36 16.41
CA LYS A 147 -8.43 -3.70 16.13
C LYS A 147 -9.41 -3.74 14.94
N ALA A 148 -10.30 -2.76 14.81
CA ALA A 148 -11.25 -2.70 13.71
C ALA A 148 -10.56 -2.59 12.33
N GLY A 149 -9.41 -1.90 12.24
CA GLY A 149 -8.65 -1.84 11.00
C GLY A 149 -7.91 -3.13 10.68
N LEU A 150 -7.47 -3.87 11.71
CA LEU A 150 -6.92 -5.22 11.53
C LEU A 150 -7.99 -6.18 11.02
N GLU A 151 -9.19 -6.12 11.59
CA GLU A 151 -10.35 -6.90 11.15
C GLU A 151 -10.70 -6.60 9.69
N LEU A 152 -10.74 -5.32 9.31
CA LEU A 152 -10.98 -4.88 7.94
C LEU A 152 -9.95 -5.43 6.93
N LEU A 153 -8.66 -5.34 7.26
CA LEU A 153 -7.59 -5.87 6.41
C LEU A 153 -7.64 -7.40 6.30
N THR A 154 -7.95 -8.08 7.41
CA THR A 154 -8.08 -9.55 7.47
C THR A 154 -9.30 -10.04 6.70
N GLU A 155 -10.41 -9.30 6.76
CA GLU A 155 -11.63 -9.58 6.01
C GLU A 155 -11.35 -9.53 4.51
N TYR A 156 -10.70 -8.47 4.02
CA TYR A 156 -10.32 -8.38 2.61
C TYR A 156 -9.31 -9.47 2.22
N TYR A 157 -8.30 -9.74 3.04
CA TYR A 157 -7.35 -10.83 2.78
C TYR A 157 -8.05 -12.18 2.63
N SER A 158 -9.08 -12.44 3.44
CA SER A 158 -9.90 -13.65 3.33
C SER A 158 -10.70 -13.68 2.02
N GLN A 159 -11.28 -12.55 1.59
CA GLN A 159 -11.95 -12.46 0.29
C GLN A 159 -11.00 -12.76 -0.88
N LEU A 160 -9.75 -12.27 -0.82
CA LEU A 160 -8.74 -12.62 -1.82
C LEU A 160 -8.47 -14.14 -1.88
N HIS A 161 -8.55 -14.86 -0.76
CA HIS A 161 -8.40 -16.32 -0.76
C HIS A 161 -9.55 -17.00 -1.51
N PHE A 162 -10.80 -16.58 -1.27
CA PHE A 162 -11.95 -17.10 -2.00
C PHE A 162 -11.92 -16.76 -3.50
N LEU A 163 -11.45 -15.56 -3.86
CA LEU A 163 -11.29 -15.17 -5.26
C LEU A 163 -10.22 -16.00 -5.97
N ASP A 164 -9.10 -16.28 -5.32
CA ASP A 164 -8.02 -17.11 -5.87
C ASP A 164 -8.54 -18.48 -6.28
N ASN A 165 -9.25 -19.14 -5.36
CA ASN A 165 -9.75 -20.50 -5.57
C ASN A 165 -10.83 -20.60 -6.66
N ARG A 166 -11.52 -19.50 -6.99
CA ARG A 166 -12.65 -19.50 -7.94
C ARG A 166 -12.31 -18.91 -9.30
N PHE A 167 -11.53 -17.83 -9.35
CA PHE A 167 -11.33 -17.04 -10.57
C PHE A 167 -9.89 -17.08 -11.11
N PHE A 168 -8.92 -17.48 -10.29
CA PHE A 168 -7.52 -17.54 -10.71
C PHE A 168 -7.13 -19.00 -10.97
N SER A 169 -7.00 -19.33 -12.25
CA SER A 169 -6.55 -20.64 -12.74
C SER A 169 -5.38 -20.40 -13.71
N PRO A 170 -4.44 -21.35 -13.90
CA PRO A 170 -3.34 -21.19 -14.86
C PRO A 170 -3.79 -20.80 -16.28
N SER A 171 -5.03 -21.15 -16.65
CA SER A 171 -5.65 -20.84 -17.95
C SER A 171 -6.44 -19.53 -17.98
N ASN A 172 -6.75 -18.91 -16.84
CA ASN A 172 -7.58 -17.72 -16.75
C ASN A 172 -6.84 -16.58 -16.04
N ASN A 173 -6.60 -15.49 -16.76
CA ASN A 173 -5.97 -14.29 -16.22
C ASN A 173 -6.94 -13.12 -16.38
N LEU A 174 -7.45 -12.61 -15.25
CA LEU A 174 -8.40 -11.49 -15.20
C LEU A 174 -7.88 -10.16 -15.79
N GLY A 175 -6.60 -10.08 -16.17
CA GLY A 175 -6.04 -8.85 -16.74
C GLY A 175 -5.87 -7.73 -15.72
N LEU A 176 -6.09 -8.00 -14.43
CA LEU A 176 -5.95 -7.04 -13.35
C LEU A 176 -4.47 -6.67 -13.13
N PHE A 177 -4.24 -5.38 -12.87
CA PHE A 177 -2.95 -4.86 -12.42
C PHE A 177 -3.08 -4.28 -11.03
N PHE A 178 -2.45 -4.93 -10.07
CA PHE A 178 -2.40 -4.47 -8.69
C PHE A 178 -1.27 -3.45 -8.55
N HIS A 179 -1.59 -2.22 -8.16
CA HIS A 179 -0.62 -1.15 -7.96
C HIS A 179 -0.42 -0.90 -6.47
N TRP A 180 0.81 -1.05 -5.99
CA TRP A 180 1.19 -0.79 -4.61
C TRP A 180 2.40 0.12 -4.53
N TYR A 181 2.45 0.93 -3.48
CA TYR A 181 3.58 1.79 -3.17
C TYR A 181 4.29 1.23 -1.96
N ASP A 182 5.61 1.13 -2.06
CA ASP A 182 6.42 0.74 -0.90
C ASP A 182 6.27 1.75 0.25
N SER A 183 6.23 1.27 1.48
CA SER A 183 5.95 2.10 2.66
C SER A 183 7.17 2.87 3.16
N LEU A 184 8.38 2.48 2.75
CA LEU A 184 9.63 3.12 3.15
C LEU A 184 10.14 4.09 2.08
N THR A 185 10.11 3.67 0.82
CA THR A 185 10.71 4.39 -0.32
C THR A 185 9.66 5.08 -1.20
N GLY A 186 8.38 4.71 -1.08
CA GLY A 186 7.31 5.25 -1.93
C GLY A 186 7.38 4.80 -3.39
N VAL A 187 8.30 3.90 -3.75
CA VAL A 187 8.47 3.41 -5.11
C VAL A 187 7.24 2.60 -5.52
N PRO A 188 6.62 2.88 -6.69
CA PRO A 188 5.50 2.11 -7.17
C PRO A 188 5.98 0.75 -7.68
N SER A 189 5.24 -0.29 -7.33
CA SER A 189 5.35 -1.62 -7.90
C SER A 189 3.99 -2.07 -8.39
N HIS A 190 3.96 -2.79 -9.51
CA HIS A 190 2.72 -3.28 -10.08
C HIS A 190 2.90 -4.66 -10.68
N GLN A 191 1.96 -5.55 -10.38
CA GLN A 191 1.99 -6.94 -10.84
C GLN A 191 0.57 -7.42 -11.15
N ARG A 192 0.48 -8.44 -12.01
CA ARG A 192 -0.80 -9.10 -12.34
C ARG A 192 -1.14 -10.23 -11.37
N ALA A 193 -0.15 -10.71 -10.61
CA ALA A 193 -0.33 -11.83 -9.70
C ALA A 193 -1.20 -11.43 -8.51
N LEU A 194 -2.27 -12.18 -8.24
CA LEU A 194 -3.07 -12.00 -7.02
C LEU A 194 -2.24 -12.15 -5.75
N ALA A 195 -1.20 -12.99 -5.81
CA ALA A 195 -0.28 -13.20 -4.71
C ALA A 195 0.44 -11.89 -4.30
N PHE A 196 0.72 -10.98 -5.24
CA PHE A 196 1.29 -9.66 -4.95
C PHE A 196 0.33 -8.75 -4.16
N GLU A 197 -0.96 -8.82 -4.49
CA GLU A 197 -2.03 -8.15 -3.75
C GLU A 197 -2.15 -8.73 -2.34
N LYS A 198 -2.25 -10.06 -2.21
CA LYS A 198 -2.29 -10.76 -0.90
C LYS A 198 -1.09 -10.41 -0.03
N GLY A 199 0.11 -10.47 -0.58
CA GLY A 199 1.34 -10.12 0.14
C GLY A 199 1.36 -8.66 0.60
N SER A 200 0.91 -7.73 -0.23
CA SER A 200 0.86 -6.31 0.15
C SER A 200 -0.18 -6.03 1.24
N VAL A 201 -1.32 -6.71 1.23
CA VAL A 201 -2.31 -6.62 2.31
C VAL A 201 -1.77 -7.23 3.61
N LEU A 202 -1.12 -8.39 3.52
CA LEU A 202 -0.52 -9.05 4.68
C LEU A 202 0.60 -8.21 5.32
N PHE A 203 1.41 -7.53 4.49
CA PHE A 203 2.37 -6.54 4.96
C PHE A 203 1.68 -5.44 5.77
N ASN A 204 0.57 -4.90 5.27
CA ASN A 204 -0.18 -3.86 5.98
C ASN A 204 -0.78 -4.35 7.30
N ILE A 205 -1.19 -5.62 7.41
CA ILE A 205 -1.61 -6.23 8.68
C ILE A 205 -0.46 -6.21 9.68
N GLY A 206 0.73 -6.67 9.27
CA GLY A 206 1.93 -6.64 10.11
C GLY A 206 2.35 -5.24 10.52
N ALA A 207 2.39 -4.31 9.57
CA ALA A 207 2.69 -2.91 9.83
C ALA A 207 1.68 -2.28 10.81
N LEU A 208 0.39 -2.59 10.69
CA LEU A 208 -0.62 -2.10 11.62
C LEU A 208 -0.43 -2.63 13.04
N HIS A 209 -0.02 -3.90 13.19
CA HIS A 209 0.38 -4.44 14.48
C HIS A 209 1.56 -3.68 15.11
N THR A 210 2.60 -3.33 14.32
CA THR A 210 3.72 -2.51 14.85
C THR A 210 3.27 -1.13 15.32
N GLN A 211 2.31 -0.51 14.62
CA GLN A 211 1.76 0.79 15.00
C GLN A 211 0.91 0.71 16.28
N ILE A 212 0.14 -0.37 16.45
CA ILE A 212 -0.63 -0.61 17.68
C ILE A 212 0.31 -0.86 18.86
N ALA A 213 1.38 -1.63 18.65
CA ALA A 213 2.38 -1.94 19.66
C ALA A 213 3.14 -0.68 20.14
N ALA A 214 3.56 0.17 19.20
CA ALA A 214 4.28 1.41 19.50
C ALA A 214 3.46 2.41 20.35
N ARG A 215 2.13 2.35 20.26
CA ARG A 215 1.20 3.23 21.01
C ARG A 215 0.82 2.73 22.40
N GLN A 216 1.19 1.52 22.78
CA GLN A 216 0.81 1.00 24.10
C GLN A 216 1.50 1.76 25.22
N ASP A 217 0.79 1.93 26.33
CA ASP A 217 1.37 2.51 27.55
C ASP A 217 2.25 1.48 28.28
N ARG A 218 3.54 1.58 28.05
CA ARG A 218 4.55 0.68 28.64
C ARG A 218 4.93 1.03 30.07
N THR A 219 4.26 1.99 30.71
CA THR A 219 4.39 2.18 32.17
C THR A 219 3.57 1.16 32.95
N THR A 220 2.59 0.53 32.30
CA THR A 220 1.71 -0.49 32.89
C THR A 220 2.09 -1.89 32.42
N LEU A 221 1.96 -2.89 33.29
CA LEU A 221 2.22 -4.30 32.94
C LEU A 221 1.32 -4.76 31.78
N GLN A 222 0.04 -4.36 31.80
CA GLN A 222 -0.91 -4.67 30.74
C GLN A 222 -0.48 -4.09 29.38
N GLY A 223 -0.01 -2.83 29.35
CA GLY A 223 0.43 -2.21 28.10
C GLY A 223 1.73 -2.80 27.58
N VAL A 224 2.64 -3.25 28.46
CA VAL A 224 3.81 -4.03 28.07
C VAL A 224 3.41 -5.35 27.42
N ASP A 225 2.52 -6.13 28.05
CA ASP A 225 2.06 -7.41 27.51
C ASP A 225 1.36 -7.23 26.15
N CYS A 226 0.49 -6.22 26.05
CA CYS A 226 -0.17 -5.86 24.79
C CYS A 226 0.83 -5.46 23.69
N ALA A 227 1.90 -4.75 24.04
CA ALA A 227 2.95 -4.37 23.09
C ALA A 227 3.74 -5.59 22.60
N ILE A 228 4.09 -6.50 23.51
CA ILE A 228 4.80 -7.74 23.20
C ILE A 228 3.97 -8.60 22.25
N GLU A 229 2.70 -8.84 22.59
CA GLU A 229 1.80 -9.61 21.74
C GLU A 229 1.65 -9.00 20.34
N ALA A 230 1.50 -7.67 20.26
CA ALA A 230 1.34 -6.99 18.99
C ALA A 230 2.63 -7.06 18.14
N PHE A 231 3.81 -6.90 18.73
CA PHE A 231 5.07 -7.09 17.99
C PHE A 231 5.31 -8.54 17.57
N GLN A 232 4.91 -9.51 18.39
CA GLN A 232 4.97 -10.92 18.00
C GLN A 232 4.04 -11.23 16.83
N LYS A 233 2.81 -10.68 16.83
CA LYS A 233 1.86 -10.80 15.71
C LYS A 233 2.38 -10.13 14.44
N ALA A 234 3.05 -8.97 14.56
CA ALA A 234 3.74 -8.33 13.43
C ALA A 234 4.89 -9.22 12.89
N SER A 235 5.69 -9.80 13.77
CA SER A 235 6.78 -10.71 13.39
C SER A 235 6.26 -12.00 12.75
N GLY A 236 5.07 -12.50 13.13
CA GLY A 236 4.47 -13.68 12.50
C GLY A 236 3.94 -13.44 11.09
N THR A 237 3.63 -12.20 10.73
CA THR A 237 3.07 -11.83 9.42
C THR A 237 4.14 -11.50 8.37
N ALA A 238 5.31 -10.99 8.78
CA ALA A 238 6.42 -10.69 7.89
C ALA A 238 7.07 -11.92 7.18
N PRO A 239 7.34 -13.07 7.84
CA PRO A 239 7.98 -14.25 7.25
C PRO A 239 7.03 -15.12 6.40
N ILE A 240 5.73 -14.80 6.31
CA ILE A 240 4.81 -15.48 5.40
C ILE A 240 4.96 -14.97 3.95
N LEU A 241 5.53 -13.78 3.77
CA LEU A 241 5.73 -13.15 2.45
C LEU A 241 6.65 -13.94 1.50
N PRO A 242 7.79 -14.53 1.93
CA PRO A 242 8.64 -15.32 1.04
C PRO A 242 8.10 -16.72 0.75
N PHE A 243 7.29 -17.31 1.65
CA PHE A 243 6.89 -18.72 1.55
C PHE A 243 5.63 -18.95 0.70
N HIS A 244 4.75 -17.96 0.56
CA HIS A 244 3.55 -18.04 -0.31
C HIS A 244 3.75 -17.45 -1.71
N LEU A 245 4.90 -16.83 -1.97
CA LEU A 245 5.25 -16.22 -3.25
C LEU A 245 6.37 -17.05 -3.88
N GLY A 246 5.98 -18.04 -4.69
CA GLY A 246 6.92 -18.88 -5.42
C GLY A 246 7.98 -18.07 -6.17
N GLU A 247 9.20 -18.60 -6.18
CA GLU A 247 10.42 -18.15 -6.87
C GLU A 247 10.27 -16.93 -7.79
N GLY A 248 10.15 -15.76 -7.18
CA GLY A 248 9.93 -14.50 -7.88
C GLY A 248 10.16 -13.38 -6.91
N GLY A 249 11.44 -13.17 -6.56
CA GLY A 249 11.88 -12.28 -5.50
C GLY A 249 11.18 -10.91 -5.53
N LEU A 250 10.56 -10.55 -4.42
CA LEU A 250 10.18 -9.17 -4.14
C LEU A 250 11.35 -8.48 -3.45
N VAL A 251 11.81 -7.40 -4.06
CA VAL A 251 12.62 -6.39 -3.40
C VAL A 251 11.70 -5.67 -2.42
N LEU A 252 12.08 -5.72 -1.13
CA LEU A 252 11.52 -4.89 -0.07
C LEU A 252 11.69 -3.41 -0.40
#